data_AF-A0A1S1LY55-F1
#
_entry.id   AF-A0A1S1LY55-F1
#
_cell.length_a   1.000
_cell.length_b   1.000
_cell.length_c   1.000
_cell.angle_alpha   90.00
_cell.angle_beta   90.00
_cell.angle_gamma   90.00
#
_symmetry.space_group_name_H-M   'P 1'
#
loop_
_entity.id
_entity.type
_entity.pdbx_description
1 polymer ?
#
loop_
_entity_poly.entity_id
_entity_poly.type
_entity_poly.pdbx_seq_one_letter_code
_entity_poly.pdbx_strand_id
1 'polypeptide(L)' 'MHAKQSEAPDDSAFADTHSLDQQRAVNFLCYVYGSGEKTFRYLVDQGSLDGDRAEGCAAEYTQMADGWEALLAPYLRK' A
#
# COMPACT_ATOMS: atom_id res chain seq x y z
N MET A 1 12.35 5.70 -16.61
CA MET A 1 12.14 4.40 -15.95
C MET A 1 11.59 3.45 -17.00
N HIS A 2 12.41 2.55 -17.55
CA HIS A 2 11.90 1.54 -18.49
C HIS A 2 11.33 0.39 -17.66
N ALA A 3 10.01 0.20 -17.73
CA ALA A 3 9.39 -1.02 -17.25
C ALA A 3 9.91 -2.18 -18.12
N LYS A 4 10.77 -3.03 -17.54
CA LYS A 4 11.15 -4.28 -18.18
C LYS A 4 9.93 -5.20 -18.09
N GLN A 5 9.44 -5.64 -19.25
CA GLN A 5 8.37 -6.64 -19.34
C GLN A 5 8.73 -7.86 -18.49
N SER A 6 7.76 -8.30 -17.70
CA SER A 6 7.89 -9.35 -16.70
C SER A 6 8.01 -10.73 -17.35
N GLU A 7 9.17 -11.36 -17.19
CA GLU A 7 9.23 -12.82 -17.02
C GLU A 7 8.42 -13.16 -15.75
N ALA A 8 7.73 -14.30 -15.71
CA ALA A 8 7.09 -14.76 -14.48
C ALA A 8 8.17 -14.82 -13.37
N PRO A 9 7.92 -14.25 -12.18
CA PRO A 9 8.89 -14.34 -11.09
C PRO A 9 9.18 -15.81 -10.77
N ASP A 10 10.45 -16.22 -10.77
CA ASP A 10 10.87 -17.52 -10.26
C ASP A 10 10.86 -17.49 -8.71
N ASP A 11 10.76 -18.66 -8.07
CA ASP A 11 10.80 -18.83 -6.61
C ASP A 11 11.93 -18.05 -5.91
N SER A 12 13.10 -17.91 -6.56
CA SER A 12 14.22 -17.12 -6.04
C SER A 12 13.88 -15.63 -5.88
N ALA A 13 13.02 -15.10 -6.76
CA ALA A 13 12.53 -13.72 -6.71
C ALA A 13 11.56 -13.48 -5.55
N PHE A 14 11.07 -14.51 -4.86
CA PHE A 14 10.31 -14.40 -3.60
C PHE A 14 11.18 -14.69 -2.36
N ALA A 15 12.34 -15.33 -2.53
CA ALA A 15 13.28 -15.65 -1.47
C ALA A 15 14.33 -14.54 -1.23
N ASP A 16 14.48 -13.60 -2.17
CA ASP A 16 15.34 -12.43 -1.99
C ASP A 16 14.86 -11.58 -0.79
N THR A 17 15.79 -11.06 0.02
CA THR A 17 15.47 -10.16 1.14
C THR A 17 14.74 -8.87 0.68
N HIS A 18 14.92 -8.47 -0.58
CA HIS A 18 14.32 -7.31 -1.23
C HIS A 18 13.15 -7.64 -2.18
N SER A 19 12.81 -8.92 -2.35
CA SER A 19 11.79 -9.46 -3.28
C SER A 19 10.43 -8.75 -3.27
N LEU A 20 10.04 -8.19 -2.12
CA LEU A 20 8.70 -7.66 -1.90
C LEU A 20 8.63 -6.14 -1.83
N ASP A 21 9.70 -5.41 -2.19
CA ASP A 21 9.69 -3.94 -2.11
C ASP A 21 8.60 -3.29 -2.98
N GLN A 22 8.34 -3.84 -4.17
CA GLN A 22 7.26 -3.35 -5.03
C GLN A 22 5.87 -3.65 -4.45
N GLN A 23 5.67 -4.85 -3.89
CA GLN A 23 4.41 -5.23 -3.25
C GLN A 23 4.15 -4.36 -2.00
N ARG A 24 5.19 -4.12 -1.19
CA ARG A 24 5.14 -3.18 -0.06
C ARG A 24 4.79 -1.77 -0.51
N ALA A 25 5.41 -1.27 -1.59
CA ALA A 25 5.13 0.06 -2.12
C ALA A 25 3.66 0.23 -2.53
N VAL A 26 3.06 -0.78 -3.17
CA VAL A 26 1.62 -0.75 -3.52
C VAL A 26 0.75 -0.68 -2.26
N ASN A 27 1.06 -1.44 -1.20
CA ASN A 27 0.33 -1.36 0.06
C ASN A 27 0.46 0.02 0.72
N PHE A 28 1.64 0.63 0.70
CA PHE A 28 1.83 2.00 1.20
C PHE A 28 1.01 3.03 0.41
N LEU A 29 1.00 2.95 -0.92
CA LEU A 29 0.18 3.81 -1.77
C LEU A 29 -1.30 3.64 -1.45
N CYS A 30 -1.73 2.40 -1.21
CA CYS A 30 -3.09 2.11 -0.80
C CYS A 30 -3.44 2.73 0.57
N TYR A 31 -2.58 2.60 1.58
CA TYR A 31 -2.81 3.23 2.89
C TYR A 31 -2.87 4.76 2.79
N VAL A 32 -1.99 5.38 1.99
CA VAL A 32 -2.03 6.82 1.72
C VAL A 32 -3.35 7.19 1.06
N TYR A 33 -3.74 6.50 -0.01
CA TYR A 33 -5.00 6.77 -0.71
C TYR A 33 -6.22 6.61 0.22
N GLY A 34 -6.30 5.50 0.96
CA GLY A 34 -7.38 5.19 1.88
C GLY A 34 -7.49 6.15 3.06
N SER A 35 -6.40 6.80 3.46
CA SER A 35 -6.41 7.85 4.49
C SER A 35 -7.18 9.12 4.07
N GLY A 36 -7.38 9.32 2.76
CA GLY A 36 -8.06 10.49 2.22
C GLY A 36 -8.21 10.47 0.71
N GLU A 37 -9.18 9.73 0.19
CA GLU A 37 -9.37 9.49 -1.26
C GLU A 37 -9.55 10.77 -2.09
N LYS A 38 -10.13 11.82 -1.50
CA LYS A 38 -10.27 13.12 -2.16
C LYS A 38 -8.92 13.85 -2.27
N THR A 39 -8.13 13.81 -1.21
CA THR A 39 -6.81 14.45 -1.14
C THR A 39 -5.81 13.74 -2.03
N PHE A 40 -5.88 12.41 -2.09
CA PHE A 40 -4.90 11.58 -2.78
C PHE A 40 -5.40 11.01 -4.12
N ARG A 41 -6.48 11.58 -4.67
CA ARG A 41 -7.07 11.16 -5.96
C ARG A 41 -6.03 11.06 -7.09
N TYR A 42 -5.05 11.97 -7.08
CA TYR A 42 -3.98 12.01 -8.07
C TYR A 42 -3.17 10.70 -8.17
N LEU A 43 -3.13 9.88 -7.11
CA LEU A 43 -2.44 8.58 -7.16
C LEU A 43 -3.08 7.65 -8.19
N VAL A 44 -4.41 7.67 -8.31
CA VAL A 44 -5.15 6.92 -9.34
C VAL A 44 -5.11 7.67 -10.67
N ASP A 45 -5.39 8.97 -10.68
CA ASP A 45 -5.45 9.76 -11.92
C ASP A 45 -4.12 9.77 -12.69
N GLN A 46 -2.98 9.69 -12.00
CA GLN A 46 -1.64 9.65 -12.59
C GLN A 46 -1.09 8.22 -12.75
N GLY A 47 -1.86 7.19 -12.40
CA GLY A 47 -1.49 5.78 -12.59
C GLY A 47 -0.42 5.25 -11.62
N SER A 48 -0.19 5.93 -10.48
CA SER A 48 0.70 5.42 -9.44
C SER A 48 0.04 4.31 -8.60
N LEU A 49 -1.29 4.36 -8.46
CA LEU A 49 -2.12 3.35 -7.83
C LEU A 49 -3.17 2.91 -8.86
N ASP A 50 -3.28 1.60 -9.07
CA ASP A 50 -4.30 1.05 -9.96
C ASP A 50 -5.71 1.28 -9.40
N GLY A 51 -6.69 1.52 -10.28
CA GLY A 51 -8.07 1.81 -9.90
C GLY A 51 -8.73 0.63 -9.15
N ASP A 52 -8.52 -0.59 -9.62
CA ASP A 52 -9.07 -1.80 -8.99
C ASP A 52 -8.43 -2.00 -7.62
N ARG A 53 -7.13 -1.67 -7.49
CA ARG A 53 -6.43 -1.71 -6.20
C ARG A 53 -7.00 -0.69 -5.21
N ALA A 54 -7.43 0.48 -5.70
CA ALA A 54 -7.91 1.59 -4.89
C ALA A 54 -9.27 1.31 -4.21
N GLU A 55 -10.12 0.44 -4.78
CA GLU A 55 -11.47 0.15 -4.28
C GLU A 55 -11.49 -0.33 -2.82
N GLY A 56 -10.48 -1.08 -2.40
CA GLY A 56 -10.35 -1.61 -1.03
C GLY A 56 -9.62 -0.71 -0.04
N CYS A 57 -9.02 0.39 -0.50
CA CYS A 57 -8.00 1.09 0.27
C CYS A 57 -8.51 1.82 1.50
N ALA A 58 -9.74 2.35 1.48
CA ALA A 58 -10.34 2.95 2.68
C ALA A 58 -10.52 1.92 3.82
N ALA A 59 -10.94 0.70 3.48
CA ALA A 59 -11.11 -0.39 4.44
C ALA A 59 -9.75 -0.86 5.00
N GLU A 60 -8.75 -1.01 4.13
CA GLU A 60 -7.39 -1.39 4.54
C GLU A 60 -6.71 -0.33 5.41
N TYR A 61 -6.89 0.95 5.08
CA TYR A 61 -6.42 2.05 5.92
C TYR A 61 -7.08 2.01 7.31
N THR A 62 -8.40 1.78 7.36
CA THR A 62 -9.13 1.69 8.63
C THR A 62 -8.61 0.53 9.48
N GLN A 63 -8.47 -0.67 8.89
CA GLN A 63 -7.94 -1.84 9.58
C GLN A 63 -6.52 -1.59 10.11
N MET A 64 -5.66 -0.96 9.32
CA MET A 64 -4.32 -0.59 9.74
C MET A 64 -4.39 0.41 10.91
N ALA A 65 -5.13 1.51 10.77
CA ALA A 65 -5.22 2.56 11.77
C ALA A 65 -5.78 2.03 13.10
N ASP A 66 -6.86 1.24 13.06
CA ASP A 66 -7.47 0.61 14.24
C ASP A 66 -6.48 -0.31 14.96
N GLY A 67 -5.69 -1.09 14.20
CA GLY A 67 -4.65 -1.95 14.77
C GLY A 67 -3.57 -1.16 15.50
N TRP A 68 -3.11 -0.06 14.90
CA TRP A 68 -2.14 0.84 15.54
C TRP A 68 -2.73 1.54 16.77
N GLU A 69 -3.97 2.02 16.69
CA GLU A 69 -4.66 2.64 17.82
C GLU A 69 -4.80 1.66 18.99
N ALA A 70 -5.23 0.43 18.72
CA ALA A 70 -5.37 -0.61 19.75
C ALA A 70 -4.04 -0.94 20.43
N LEU A 71 -2.96 -1.07 19.66
CA LEU A 71 -1.62 -1.38 20.19
C LEU A 71 -1.02 -0.21 20.98
N LEU A 72 -1.28 1.02 20.54
CA LEU A 72 -0.71 2.22 21.13
C LEU A 72 -1.57 2.84 22.23
N ALA A 73 -2.84 2.46 22.37
CA ALA A 73 -3.78 3.05 23.32
C ALA A 73 -3.23 3.23 24.75
N PRO A 74 -2.48 2.30 25.35
CA PRO A 74 -1.92 2.48 26.69
C PRO A 74 -0.81 3.54 26.78
N TYR A 75 -0.21 3.92 25.65
CA TYR A 75 0.97 4.79 25.56
C TYR A 75 0.66 6.18 24.99
N LEU A 76 -0.54 6.38 24.44
CA LEU A 76 -0.97 7.69 23.91
C LEU A 76 -1.23 8.65 25.08
N ARG A 77 -0.47 9.76 25.10
CA ARG A 77 -0.72 10.87 26.03
C ARG A 77 -1.93 11.68 25.56
N LYS A 78 -2.85 11.95 26.48
CA LYS A 78 -3.96 12.89 26.29
C LYS A 78 -3.51 14.33 26.53
#